data_AF-A0A0F5VWX9-F1
#
_entry.id   AF-A0A0F5VWX9-F1
#
_cell.length_a   1.000
_cell.length_b   1.000
_cell.length_c   1.000
_cell.angle_alpha   90.00
_cell.angle_beta   90.00
_cell.angle_gamma   90.00
#
_symmetry.space_group_name_H-M   'P 1'
#
loop_
_entity.id
_entity.type
_entity.pdbx_description
1 polymer ?
#
loop_
_entity_poly.entity_id
_entity_poly.type
_entity_poly.pdbx_seq_one_letter_code
_entity_poly.pdbx_strand_id
1 'polypeptide(L)'
;MSTEKQTGTAKVLLYKSTSFDLLGHMSLTSLLVEAFRRELEPGDPEDEVDIRLRYVRRPDPRLIDGPRTIHNLRSQIGRLGVTISRRGDTVVDREFSVRELLGPVLQHVVQQIDPEEEVWGFCLDHPSLAMVALARSTPEVEGTMDLNLRESRRNFAIRKVEEPPVPRIAPEELGIDPAALGPVTVLIAGEMYEHLYLMKLSRRLEEGGFLLGKVRRVLEPEPQERDGEESAERYLVEITDVTPAEHAGAGALHFTFTGDSFREVNRLLSASEDKQLMGWYHTHLFSGQESGLSGIDVDLHLGTFRQPWQVAGLVNITSDERLLRFYARFGDGVREVEQWVGDERGRYRLERAAVVEEL
;
A
#
# COMPACT_ATOMS: atom_id res chain seq x y z
N MET A 1 -24.99 -10.15 23.97
CA MET A 1 -25.71 -10.87 22.90
C MET A 1 -26.68 -9.87 22.29
N SER A 2 -26.44 -9.45 21.05
CA SER A 2 -27.34 -8.54 20.33
C SER A 2 -28.25 -9.38 19.44
N THR A 3 -29.54 -9.42 19.75
CA THR A 3 -30.57 -10.03 18.90
C THR A 3 -31.00 -8.99 17.87
N GLU A 4 -30.53 -9.13 16.64
CA GLU A 4 -30.89 -8.28 15.50
C GLU A 4 -32.33 -8.59 15.04
N LYS A 5 -33.25 -7.65 15.25
CA LYS A 5 -34.40 -7.46 14.36
C LYS A 5 -34.15 -6.14 13.61
N GLN A 6 -33.91 -6.25 12.31
CA GLN A 6 -33.99 -5.16 11.31
C GLN A 6 -33.22 -3.85 11.59
N THR A 7 -31.90 -3.84 11.44
CA THR A 7 -31.16 -2.57 11.28
C THR A 7 -30.04 -2.69 10.24
N GLY A 8 -30.41 -2.44 8.97
CA GLY A 8 -29.50 -2.37 7.82
C GLY A 8 -29.36 -3.70 7.08
N THR A 9 -29.73 -3.72 5.80
CA THR A 9 -29.45 -4.89 4.95
C THR A 9 -27.94 -5.02 4.77
N ALA A 10 -27.35 -6.10 5.31
CA ALA A 10 -25.95 -6.38 5.12
C ALA A 10 -25.63 -6.56 3.63
N LYS A 11 -24.55 -5.93 3.18
CA LYS A 11 -24.11 -5.94 1.78
C LYS A 11 -22.72 -6.54 1.66
N VAL A 12 -22.41 -7.00 0.46
CA VAL A 12 -21.04 -7.29 0.03
C VAL A 12 -20.66 -6.28 -1.04
N LEU A 13 -19.66 -5.46 -0.75
CA LEU A 13 -19.06 -4.56 -1.74
C LEU A 13 -18.03 -5.34 -2.55
N LEU A 14 -18.05 -5.20 -3.87
CA LEU A 14 -17.13 -5.85 -4.79
C LEU A 14 -16.16 -4.83 -5.38
N TYR A 15 -14.90 -5.23 -5.43
CA TYR A 15 -13.80 -4.44 -5.94
C TYR A 15 -13.04 -5.22 -7.00
N LYS A 16 -12.56 -4.51 -8.01
CA LYS A 16 -11.89 -5.07 -9.19
C LYS A 16 -10.43 -4.62 -9.24
N SER A 17 -9.56 -5.46 -9.80
CA SER A 17 -8.13 -5.21 -10.04
C SER A 17 -7.28 -5.09 -8.77
N THR A 18 -5.97 -4.95 -8.96
CA THR A 18 -4.99 -4.79 -7.88
C THR A 18 -5.12 -3.47 -7.10
N SER A 19 -5.72 -2.44 -7.71
CA SER A 19 -6.07 -1.16 -7.06
C SER A 19 -7.39 -1.20 -6.29
N PHE A 20 -8.14 -2.30 -6.39
CA PHE A 20 -9.46 -2.47 -5.78
C PHE A 20 -10.40 -1.27 -6.02
N ASP A 21 -10.65 -0.99 -7.29
CA ASP A 21 -11.69 -0.04 -7.68
C ASP A 21 -13.06 -0.61 -7.30
N LEU A 22 -13.90 0.18 -6.61
CA LEU A 22 -15.26 -0.26 -6.28
C LEU A 22 -16.06 -0.47 -7.58
N LEU A 23 -16.45 -1.72 -7.83
CA LEU A 23 -17.28 -2.07 -8.97
C LEU A 23 -18.77 -1.96 -8.63
N GLY A 24 -19.17 -2.42 -7.44
CA GLY A 24 -20.59 -2.48 -7.08
C GLY A 24 -20.84 -3.13 -5.73
N HIS A 25 -22.09 -3.53 -5.51
CA HIS A 25 -22.50 -4.21 -4.28
C HIS A 25 -23.57 -5.26 -4.52
N MET A 26 -23.67 -6.21 -3.59
CA MET A 26 -24.62 -7.31 -3.60
C MET A 26 -25.28 -7.45 -2.23
N SER A 27 -26.46 -8.08 -2.19
CA SER A 27 -27.07 -8.48 -0.92
C SER A 27 -26.31 -9.65 -0.32
N LEU A 28 -25.87 -9.52 0.94
CA LEU A 28 -25.23 -10.63 1.65
C LEU A 28 -26.22 -11.79 1.83
N THR A 29 -27.50 -11.49 2.09
CA THR A 29 -28.57 -12.50 2.18
C THR A 29 -28.66 -13.34 0.91
N SER A 30 -28.59 -12.72 -0.28
CA SER A 30 -28.64 -13.46 -1.55
C SER A 30 -27.46 -14.40 -1.73
N LEU A 31 -26.26 -13.97 -1.33
CA LEU A 31 -25.06 -14.82 -1.37
C LEU A 31 -25.15 -15.98 -0.38
N LEU A 32 -25.74 -15.76 0.80
CA LEU A 32 -25.93 -16.81 1.80
C LEU A 32 -26.99 -17.82 1.38
N VAL A 33 -28.10 -17.38 0.79
CA VAL A 33 -29.10 -18.29 0.20
C VAL A 33 -28.46 -19.18 -0.86
N GLU A 34 -27.58 -18.61 -1.69
CA GLU A 34 -26.82 -19.39 -2.67
C GLU A 34 -25.85 -20.38 -2.00
N ALA A 35 -25.10 -19.94 -0.99
CA ALA A 35 -24.14 -20.77 -0.28
C ALA A 35 -24.82 -21.97 0.43
N PHE A 36 -26.04 -21.76 0.94
CA PHE A 36 -26.83 -22.78 1.64
C PHE A 36 -27.90 -23.43 0.76
N ARG A 37 -27.83 -23.29 -0.58
CA ARG A 37 -28.85 -23.82 -1.48
C ARG A 37 -29.09 -25.33 -1.27
N ARG A 38 -28.05 -26.08 -0.90
CA ARG A 38 -28.16 -27.53 -0.63
C ARG A 38 -28.87 -27.83 0.68
N GLU A 39 -28.52 -27.12 1.75
CA GLU A 39 -29.13 -27.29 3.08
C GLU A 39 -30.55 -26.74 3.15
N LEU A 40 -30.89 -25.76 2.32
CA LEU A 40 -32.20 -25.13 2.37
C LEU A 40 -33.32 -26.01 1.79
N GLU A 41 -33.01 -27.08 1.04
CA GLU A 41 -33.96 -27.92 0.27
C GLU A 41 -34.94 -27.11 -0.64
N PRO A 42 -35.31 -27.63 -1.82
CA PRO A 42 -36.37 -27.02 -2.61
C PRO A 42 -37.70 -27.17 -1.86
N GLY A 43 -38.09 -26.15 -1.11
CA GLY A 43 -39.43 -26.05 -0.52
C GLY A 43 -40.23 -24.93 -1.17
N ASP A 44 -41.38 -24.59 -0.58
CA ASP A 44 -42.29 -23.60 -1.15
C ASP A 44 -41.57 -22.24 -1.29
N PRO A 45 -41.59 -21.58 -2.46
CA PRO A 45 -41.04 -20.23 -2.63
C PRO A 45 -41.68 -19.19 -1.70
N GLU A 46 -42.84 -19.49 -1.10
CA GLU A 46 -43.46 -18.65 -0.07
C GLU A 46 -42.88 -18.83 1.34
N ASP A 47 -41.99 -19.79 1.56
CA ASP A 47 -41.39 -20.00 2.88
C ASP A 47 -40.40 -18.89 3.24
N GLU A 48 -40.76 -18.10 4.26
CA GLU A 48 -39.90 -17.06 4.79
C GLU A 48 -38.68 -17.70 5.49
N VAL A 49 -37.49 -17.32 5.03
CA VAL A 49 -36.20 -17.71 5.62
C VAL A 49 -35.66 -16.54 6.45
N ASP A 50 -35.51 -16.74 7.75
CA ASP A 50 -34.87 -15.78 8.66
C ASP A 50 -33.37 -16.12 8.75
N ILE A 51 -32.51 -15.18 8.36
CA ILE A 51 -31.05 -15.31 8.43
C ILE A 51 -30.50 -14.31 9.42
N ARG A 52 -29.84 -14.78 10.47
CA ARG A 52 -29.16 -13.96 11.46
C ARG A 52 -27.66 -14.15 11.39
N LEU A 53 -26.94 -13.04 11.50
CA LEU A 53 -25.50 -13.00 11.35
C LEU A 53 -24.82 -12.52 12.62
N ARG A 54 -23.70 -13.14 12.93
CA ARG A 54 -22.78 -12.70 13.98
C ARG A 54 -21.39 -12.58 13.39
N TYR A 55 -20.91 -11.35 13.26
CA TYR A 55 -19.56 -11.06 12.79
C TYR A 55 -18.52 -11.39 13.87
N VAL A 56 -17.60 -12.29 13.57
CA VAL A 56 -16.57 -12.74 14.53
C VAL A 56 -15.22 -12.15 14.13
N ARG A 57 -14.63 -11.36 15.03
CA ARG A 57 -13.30 -10.76 14.87
C ARG A 57 -12.20 -11.80 15.10
N ARG A 58 -12.09 -12.76 14.18
CA ARG A 58 -11.00 -13.71 14.13
C ARG A 58 -10.39 -13.60 12.75
N PRO A 59 -9.15 -13.08 12.61
CA PRO A 59 -8.54 -12.90 11.30
C PRO A 59 -8.48 -14.22 10.52
N ASP A 60 -8.83 -14.14 9.23
CA ASP A 60 -8.62 -15.21 8.26
C ASP A 60 -7.91 -14.58 7.06
N PRO A 61 -6.56 -14.49 7.10
CA PRO A 61 -5.80 -13.74 6.12
C PRO A 61 -5.71 -14.45 4.76
N ARG A 62 -6.13 -15.72 4.69
CA ARG A 62 -5.97 -16.55 3.51
C ARG A 62 -6.85 -16.09 2.36
N LEU A 63 -6.29 -16.20 1.16
CA LEU A 63 -7.00 -15.97 -0.09
C LEU A 63 -8.03 -17.09 -0.31
N ILE A 64 -9.13 -16.75 -0.98
CA ILE A 64 -10.12 -17.76 -1.42
C ILE A 64 -9.50 -18.57 -2.54
N ASP A 65 -9.36 -19.88 -2.30
CA ASP A 65 -8.87 -20.84 -3.29
C ASP A 65 -9.80 -20.86 -4.52
N GLY A 66 -9.21 -20.84 -5.72
CA GLY A 66 -9.97 -20.83 -6.97
C GLY A 66 -9.16 -20.34 -8.16
N PRO A 67 -9.76 -20.29 -9.36
CA PRO A 67 -9.08 -19.80 -10.56
C PRO A 67 -8.77 -18.30 -10.50
N ARG A 68 -9.43 -17.55 -9.60
CA ARG A 68 -9.17 -16.13 -9.36
C ARG A 68 -8.77 -15.90 -7.92
N THR A 69 -7.99 -14.86 -7.70
CA THR A 69 -7.64 -14.45 -6.35
C THR A 69 -8.69 -13.49 -5.82
N ILE A 70 -9.36 -13.85 -4.72
CA ILE A 70 -10.36 -13.00 -4.08
C ILE A 70 -9.90 -12.63 -2.67
N HIS A 71 -9.72 -11.34 -2.42
CA HIS A 71 -9.28 -10.77 -1.16
C HIS A 71 -10.46 -10.35 -0.28
N ASN A 72 -10.48 -10.80 0.98
CA ASN A 72 -11.34 -10.20 2.00
C ASN A 72 -10.69 -8.91 2.52
N LEU A 73 -11.18 -7.76 2.05
CA LEU A 73 -10.69 -6.43 2.42
C LEU A 73 -11.06 -6.02 3.86
N ARG A 74 -11.76 -6.89 4.60
CA ARG A 74 -11.96 -6.79 6.05
C ARG A 74 -11.52 -8.08 6.72
N SER A 75 -10.27 -8.46 6.48
CA SER A 75 -9.70 -9.72 6.98
C SER A 75 -9.78 -9.87 8.52
N GLN A 76 -9.95 -8.77 9.28
CA GLN A 76 -10.19 -8.87 10.73
C GLN A 76 -11.52 -9.58 11.05
N ILE A 77 -12.49 -9.56 10.14
CA ILE A 77 -13.71 -10.37 10.16
C ILE A 77 -13.49 -11.59 9.28
N GLY A 78 -12.76 -12.59 9.80
CA GLY A 78 -12.51 -13.84 9.09
C GLY A 78 -13.61 -14.89 9.27
N ARG A 79 -14.58 -14.66 10.17
CA ARG A 79 -15.63 -15.64 10.47
C ARG A 79 -17.03 -15.04 10.62
N LEU A 80 -18.02 -15.83 10.25
CA LEU A 80 -19.45 -15.53 10.39
C LEU A 80 -20.15 -16.65 11.15
N GLY A 81 -20.74 -16.30 12.29
CA GLY A 81 -21.80 -17.12 12.87
C GLY A 81 -23.07 -16.92 12.06
N VAL A 82 -23.64 -17.99 11.53
CA VAL A 82 -24.86 -17.95 10.74
C VAL A 82 -25.91 -18.83 11.40
N THR A 83 -27.05 -18.22 11.71
CA THR A 83 -28.24 -18.94 12.13
C THR A 83 -29.32 -18.75 11.07
N ILE A 84 -29.83 -19.84 10.53
CA ILE A 84 -30.90 -19.84 9.54
C ILE A 84 -32.09 -20.58 10.12
N SER A 85 -33.24 -19.93 10.11
CA SER A 85 -34.51 -20.52 10.54
C SER A 85 -35.53 -20.50 9.40
N ARG A 86 -36.25 -21.60 9.23
CA ARG A 86 -37.33 -21.76 8.25
C ARG A 86 -38.57 -22.27 8.99
N ARG A 87 -39.71 -21.57 8.85
CA ARG A 87 -40.96 -21.89 9.57
C ARG A 87 -40.80 -22.01 11.11
N GLY A 88 -39.83 -21.30 11.67
CA GLY A 88 -39.50 -21.33 13.10
C GLY A 88 -38.49 -22.41 13.51
N ASP A 89 -38.19 -23.39 12.64
CA ASP A 89 -37.19 -24.40 12.89
C ASP A 89 -35.80 -23.93 12.46
N THR A 90 -34.79 -24.17 13.28
CA THR A 90 -33.40 -23.79 12.96
C THR A 90 -32.76 -24.89 12.12
N VAL A 91 -32.46 -24.57 10.86
CA VAL A 91 -31.86 -25.50 9.89
C VAL A 91 -30.33 -25.40 9.85
N VAL A 92 -29.79 -24.23 10.16
CA VAL A 92 -28.34 -24.00 10.28
C VAL A 92 -28.09 -23.16 11.52
N ASP A 93 -27.16 -23.59 12.36
CA ASP A 93 -26.62 -22.77 13.45
C ASP A 93 -25.16 -23.15 13.68
N ARG A 94 -24.25 -22.49 12.95
CA ARG A 94 -22.82 -22.76 13.03
C ARG A 94 -21.98 -21.57 12.58
N GLU A 95 -20.71 -21.61 12.93
CA GLU A 95 -19.73 -20.60 12.53
C GLU A 95 -18.90 -21.10 11.36
N PHE A 96 -18.75 -20.24 10.34
CA PHE A 96 -17.99 -20.53 9.14
C PHE A 96 -16.83 -19.55 8.99
N SER A 97 -15.77 -19.98 8.32
CA SER A 97 -14.85 -19.04 7.69
C SER A 97 -15.61 -18.24 6.62
N VAL A 98 -15.38 -16.93 6.57
CA VAL A 98 -15.91 -16.07 5.51
C VAL A 98 -15.46 -16.59 4.14
N ARG A 99 -14.21 -17.03 4.05
CA ARG A 99 -13.62 -17.61 2.84
C ARG A 99 -14.35 -18.87 2.42
N GLU A 100 -14.58 -19.81 3.33
CA GLU A 100 -15.26 -21.07 3.01
C GLU A 100 -16.73 -20.84 2.63
N LEU A 101 -17.38 -19.89 3.29
CA LEU A 101 -18.80 -19.62 3.09
C LEU A 101 -19.10 -18.82 1.82
N LEU A 102 -18.39 -17.70 1.62
CA LEU A 102 -18.66 -16.79 0.51
C LEU A 102 -17.75 -17.02 -0.68
N GLY A 103 -16.57 -17.61 -0.47
CA GLY A 103 -15.56 -17.77 -1.51
C GLY A 103 -16.06 -18.48 -2.77
N PRO A 104 -16.62 -19.69 -2.67
CA PRO A 104 -17.12 -20.41 -3.85
C PRO A 104 -18.21 -19.65 -4.61
N VAL A 105 -19.11 -18.97 -3.88
CA VAL A 105 -20.18 -18.17 -4.49
C VAL A 105 -19.61 -16.95 -5.19
N LEU A 106 -18.68 -16.23 -4.55
CA LEU A 106 -18.04 -15.06 -5.11
C LEU A 106 -17.21 -15.40 -6.34
N GLN A 107 -16.46 -16.52 -6.34
CA GLN A 107 -15.73 -17.03 -7.52
C GLN A 107 -16.66 -17.19 -8.72
N HIS A 108 -17.84 -17.77 -8.51
CA HIS A 108 -18.83 -17.94 -9.58
C HIS A 108 -19.38 -16.60 -10.08
N VAL A 109 -19.71 -15.69 -9.15
CA VAL A 109 -20.22 -14.36 -9.48
C VAL A 109 -19.21 -13.56 -10.30
N VAL A 110 -17.97 -13.43 -9.82
CA VAL A 110 -16.98 -12.57 -10.49
C VAL A 110 -16.59 -13.12 -11.87
N GLN A 111 -16.57 -14.44 -12.03
CA GLN A 111 -16.38 -15.11 -13.34
C GLN A 111 -17.44 -14.71 -14.37
N GLN A 112 -18.68 -14.44 -13.93
CA GLN A 112 -19.76 -14.00 -14.82
C GLN A 112 -19.70 -12.51 -15.13
N ILE A 113 -19.15 -11.71 -14.20
CA ILE A 113 -19.05 -10.27 -14.34
C ILE A 113 -17.92 -9.89 -15.30
N ASP A 114 -16.71 -10.38 -15.05
CA ASP A 114 -15.57 -10.19 -15.94
C ASP A 114 -14.67 -11.43 -15.89
N PRO A 115 -14.69 -12.25 -16.96
CA PRO A 115 -13.94 -13.50 -17.00
C PRO A 115 -12.42 -13.28 -17.10
N GLU A 116 -11.96 -12.13 -17.58
CA GLU A 116 -10.53 -11.87 -17.81
C GLU A 116 -9.84 -11.31 -16.56
N GLU A 117 -10.61 -10.78 -15.60
CA GLU A 117 -10.03 -10.25 -14.36
C GLU A 117 -9.63 -11.38 -13.39
N GLU A 118 -8.35 -11.39 -13.03
CA GLU A 118 -7.75 -12.39 -12.15
C GLU A 118 -7.83 -12.02 -10.67
N VAL A 119 -7.85 -10.71 -10.34
CA VAL A 119 -7.77 -10.21 -8.96
C VAL A 119 -9.02 -9.45 -8.57
N TRP A 120 -9.63 -9.88 -7.47
CA TRP A 120 -10.87 -9.32 -6.94
C TRP A 120 -10.75 -9.05 -5.45
N GLY A 121 -11.50 -8.06 -4.98
CA GLY A 121 -11.65 -7.77 -3.56
C GLY A 121 -13.13 -7.79 -3.18
N PHE A 122 -13.42 -8.16 -1.93
CA PHE A 122 -14.75 -7.95 -1.37
C PHE A 122 -14.67 -7.45 0.06
N CYS A 123 -15.75 -6.84 0.52
CA CYS A 123 -15.89 -6.34 1.87
C CYS A 123 -17.32 -6.53 2.35
N LEU A 124 -17.48 -7.02 3.58
CA LEU A 124 -18.77 -7.01 4.27
C LEU A 124 -19.08 -5.58 4.72
N ASP A 125 -20.19 -5.03 4.25
CA ASP A 125 -20.68 -3.71 4.62
C ASP A 125 -21.95 -3.84 5.47
N HIS A 126 -21.85 -3.35 6.69
CA HIS A 126 -22.92 -3.38 7.68
C HIS A 126 -22.68 -2.28 8.72
N PRO A 127 -23.72 -1.61 9.25
CA PRO A 127 -23.56 -0.55 10.25
C PRO A 127 -22.74 -0.96 11.48
N SER A 128 -22.88 -2.21 11.96
CA SER A 128 -22.10 -2.73 13.09
C SER A 128 -20.60 -2.89 12.81
N LEU A 129 -20.20 -2.80 11.54
CA LEU A 129 -18.82 -2.88 11.10
C LEU A 129 -18.22 -1.51 10.76
N ALA A 130 -18.95 -0.40 10.85
CA ALA A 130 -18.50 0.92 10.37
C ALA A 130 -17.11 1.36 10.89
N MET A 131 -16.74 0.94 12.11
CA MET A 131 -15.44 1.24 12.72
C MET A 131 -14.27 0.32 12.31
N VAL A 132 -14.53 -0.72 11.52
CA VAL A 132 -13.50 -1.66 11.08
C VAL A 132 -12.92 -1.16 9.76
N ALA A 133 -11.66 -0.73 9.80
CA ALA A 133 -10.94 -0.24 8.63
C ALA A 133 -10.73 -1.33 7.58
N LEU A 134 -10.72 -0.93 6.30
CA LEU A 134 -10.37 -1.82 5.20
C LEU A 134 -8.87 -2.13 5.24
N ALA A 135 -8.52 -3.38 4.92
CA ALA A 135 -7.15 -3.83 4.76
C ALA A 135 -7.07 -4.99 3.77
N ARG A 136 -6.10 -4.90 2.85
CA ARG A 136 -5.60 -5.99 2.01
C ARG A 136 -4.60 -6.81 2.81
N SER A 137 -4.90 -8.10 2.99
CA SER A 137 -3.92 -9.06 3.50
C SER A 137 -2.71 -9.10 2.58
N THR A 138 -1.52 -9.16 3.17
CA THR A 138 -0.30 -9.55 2.46
C THR A 138 -0.52 -10.92 1.81
N PRO A 139 -0.25 -11.10 0.51
CA PRO A 139 -0.33 -12.41 -0.13
C PRO A 139 0.55 -13.42 0.63
N GLU A 140 0.12 -14.68 0.74
CA GLU A 140 1.03 -15.75 1.15
C GLU A 140 2.09 -15.91 0.04
N VAL A 141 3.31 -15.44 0.31
CA VAL A 141 4.44 -15.62 -0.60
C VAL A 141 5.04 -16.99 -0.32
N GLU A 142 5.05 -17.89 -1.32
CA GLU A 142 5.82 -19.13 -1.22
C GLU A 142 7.31 -18.79 -0.99
N GLY A 143 7.81 -19.08 0.22
CA GLY A 143 9.17 -18.74 0.61
C GLY A 143 9.31 -17.51 1.52
N THR A 144 8.23 -16.98 2.13
CA THR A 144 8.38 -16.11 3.30
C THR A 144 9.12 -16.86 4.42
N MET A 145 10.41 -16.59 4.57
CA MET A 145 11.07 -16.73 5.85
C MET A 145 10.54 -15.61 6.74
N ASP A 146 9.59 -15.96 7.62
CA ASP A 146 9.41 -15.21 8.86
C ASP A 146 10.76 -15.25 9.58
N LEU A 147 11.53 -14.18 9.45
CA LEU A 147 12.69 -13.96 10.31
C LEU A 147 12.16 -13.59 11.68
N ASN A 148 11.73 -14.62 12.42
CA ASN A 148 11.70 -14.57 13.88
C ASN A 148 13.15 -14.35 14.33
N LEU A 149 13.55 -13.08 14.44
CA LEU A 149 14.88 -12.60 14.84
C LEU A 149 15.30 -13.09 16.25
N ARG A 150 14.43 -13.80 16.96
CA ARG A 150 14.70 -14.37 18.28
C ARG A 150 15.11 -15.85 18.28
N GLU A 151 14.87 -16.64 17.23
CA GLU A 151 15.03 -18.11 17.34
C GLU A 151 15.86 -18.81 16.25
N SER A 152 16.46 -18.11 15.29
CA SER A 152 17.28 -18.75 14.25
C SER A 152 18.59 -18.01 14.01
N ARG A 153 19.61 -18.29 14.83
CA ARG A 153 21.02 -18.03 14.48
C ARG A 153 21.50 -19.06 13.46
N ARG A 154 21.02 -18.96 12.22
CA ARG A 154 21.73 -19.52 11.06
C ARG A 154 22.65 -18.43 10.53
N ASN A 155 23.94 -18.73 10.40
CA ASN A 155 24.95 -17.81 9.89
C ASN A 155 24.73 -17.61 8.39
N PHE A 156 23.88 -16.67 8.01
CA PHE A 156 23.85 -16.15 6.64
C PHE A 156 24.90 -15.05 6.51
N ALA A 157 25.90 -15.27 5.65
CA ALA A 157 26.84 -14.24 5.27
C ALA A 157 26.19 -13.38 4.17
N ILE A 158 25.61 -12.25 4.55
CA ILE A 158 25.17 -11.23 3.60
C ILE A 158 26.43 -10.60 3.01
N ARG A 159 26.76 -10.94 1.77
CA ARG A 159 27.86 -10.29 1.05
C ARG A 159 27.37 -8.95 0.53
N LYS A 160 27.89 -7.85 1.07
CA LYS A 160 27.65 -6.52 0.53
C LYS A 160 28.18 -6.50 -0.90
N VAL A 161 27.30 -6.32 -1.87
CA VAL A 161 27.69 -6.08 -3.26
C VAL A 161 28.29 -4.68 -3.30
N GLU A 162 29.44 -4.51 -3.96
CA GLU A 162 30.01 -3.18 -4.19
C GLU A 162 29.08 -2.42 -5.13
N GLU A 163 28.55 -1.29 -4.64
CA GLU A 163 27.71 -0.43 -5.45
C GLU A 163 28.58 0.44 -6.37
N PRO A 164 28.13 0.70 -7.60
CA PRO A 164 28.83 1.59 -8.50
C PRO A 164 28.97 2.99 -7.86
N PRO A 165 30.09 3.69 -8.08
CA PRO A 165 30.29 5.01 -7.50
C PRO A 165 29.22 5.99 -8.01
N VAL A 166 28.67 6.79 -7.09
CA VAL A 166 27.69 7.82 -7.42
C VAL A 166 28.36 8.93 -8.25
N PRO A 167 27.87 9.25 -9.46
CA PRO A 167 28.42 10.31 -10.29
C PRO A 167 28.37 11.68 -9.59
N ARG A 168 29.36 12.54 -9.85
CA ARG A 168 29.40 13.91 -9.31
C ARG A 168 28.88 14.91 -10.32
N ILE A 169 28.24 15.99 -9.84
CA ILE A 169 27.74 17.08 -10.69
C ILE A 169 27.84 18.43 -9.98
N ALA A 170 28.15 19.49 -10.72
CA ALA A 170 28.02 20.86 -10.24
C ALA A 170 26.53 21.29 -10.33
N PRO A 171 25.88 21.73 -9.23
CA PRO A 171 24.45 22.11 -9.24
C PRO A 171 24.08 23.17 -10.28
N GLU A 172 25.04 24.02 -10.63
CA GLU A 172 24.91 25.09 -11.61
C GLU A 172 24.64 24.55 -13.02
N GLU A 173 25.11 23.33 -13.34
CA GLU A 173 24.79 22.64 -14.60
C GLU A 173 23.29 22.36 -14.73
N LEU A 174 22.58 22.27 -13.61
CA LEU A 174 21.12 22.08 -13.54
C LEU A 174 20.36 23.40 -13.31
N GLY A 175 21.08 24.53 -13.24
CA GLY A 175 20.52 25.83 -12.92
C GLY A 175 20.09 25.98 -11.45
N ILE A 176 20.65 25.17 -10.55
CA ILE A 176 20.32 25.19 -9.12
C ILE A 176 21.43 25.92 -8.35
N ASP A 177 21.05 26.82 -7.45
CA ASP A 177 21.98 27.46 -6.52
C ASP A 177 22.45 26.45 -5.45
N PRO A 178 23.75 26.15 -5.35
CA PRO A 178 24.27 25.23 -4.32
C PRO A 178 23.94 25.65 -2.88
N ALA A 179 23.71 26.94 -2.61
CA ALA A 179 23.35 27.43 -1.28
C ALA A 179 21.92 27.06 -0.87
N ALA A 180 21.07 26.71 -1.84
CA ALA A 180 19.68 26.32 -1.62
C ALA A 180 19.49 24.79 -1.45
N LEU A 181 20.57 24.01 -1.46
CA LEU A 181 20.54 22.55 -1.38
C LEU A 181 20.72 22.04 0.05
N GLY A 182 19.81 21.16 0.47
CA GLY A 182 19.96 20.35 1.67
C GLY A 182 20.91 19.15 1.50
N PRO A 183 21.04 18.29 2.53
CA PRO A 183 21.80 17.04 2.46
C PRO A 183 21.30 16.08 1.37
N VAL A 184 19.98 16.06 1.15
CA VAL A 184 19.33 15.33 0.07
C VAL A 184 18.30 16.26 -0.54
N THR A 185 18.34 16.44 -1.85
CA THR A 185 17.38 17.26 -2.60
C THR A 185 16.75 16.42 -3.69
N VAL A 186 15.42 16.44 -3.76
CA VAL A 186 14.64 15.68 -4.74
C VAL A 186 14.39 16.51 -5.99
N LEU A 187 14.77 15.95 -7.14
CA LEU A 187 14.54 16.51 -8.47
C LEU A 187 13.48 15.67 -9.18
N ILE A 188 12.45 16.31 -9.74
CA ILE A 188 11.39 15.63 -10.48
C ILE A 188 11.18 16.35 -11.81
N ALA A 189 11.20 15.61 -12.93
CA ALA A 189 10.81 16.18 -14.21
C ALA A 189 9.35 16.66 -14.17
N GLY A 190 9.01 17.76 -14.84
CA GLY A 190 7.64 18.32 -14.84
C GLY A 190 6.57 17.29 -15.22
N GLU A 191 6.81 16.50 -16.26
CA GLU A 191 5.91 15.41 -16.68
C GLU A 191 5.73 14.32 -15.62
N MET A 192 6.79 14.00 -14.86
CA MET A 192 6.74 13.01 -13.80
C MET A 192 6.04 13.56 -12.55
N TYR A 193 6.21 14.86 -12.27
CA TYR A 193 5.47 15.54 -11.22
C TYR A 193 3.96 15.53 -11.52
N GLU A 194 3.57 15.87 -12.75
CA GLU A 194 2.18 15.75 -13.20
C GLU A 194 1.69 14.30 -13.14
N HIS A 195 2.50 13.33 -13.56
CA HIS A 195 2.16 11.91 -13.48
C HIS A 195 1.87 11.46 -12.04
N LEU A 196 2.74 11.78 -11.08
CA LEU A 196 2.54 11.51 -9.65
C LEU A 196 1.28 12.21 -9.10
N TYR A 197 0.98 13.40 -9.61
CA TYR A 197 -0.22 14.13 -9.21
C TYR A 197 -1.51 13.54 -9.80
N LEU A 198 -1.45 13.01 -11.03
CA LEU A 198 -2.61 12.52 -11.78
C LEU A 198 -2.80 11.01 -11.72
N MET A 199 -1.80 10.26 -11.24
CA MET A 199 -1.90 8.80 -11.17
C MET A 199 -3.14 8.38 -10.37
N LYS A 200 -3.82 7.36 -10.88
CA LYS A 200 -5.02 6.80 -10.26
C LYS A 200 -4.60 6.04 -9.01
N LEU A 201 -4.98 6.59 -7.86
CA LEU A 201 -4.71 6.00 -6.54
C LEU A 201 -6.01 5.70 -5.83
N SER A 202 -6.05 4.62 -5.07
CA SER A 202 -7.22 4.28 -4.25
C SER A 202 -7.52 5.39 -3.25
N ARG A 203 -8.82 5.70 -3.09
CA ARG A 203 -9.33 6.62 -2.05
C ARG A 203 -9.82 5.87 -0.81
N ARG A 204 -9.60 4.56 -0.74
CA ARG A 204 -10.16 3.67 0.29
C ARG A 204 -9.13 2.79 0.97
N LEU A 205 -8.03 2.50 0.29
CA LEU A 205 -6.88 1.76 0.80
C LEU A 205 -5.63 2.57 0.55
N GLU A 206 -4.68 2.50 1.48
CA GLU A 206 -3.36 3.06 1.22
C GLU A 206 -2.70 2.25 0.11
N GLU A 207 -2.10 2.95 -0.84
CA GLU A 207 -1.31 2.36 -1.91
C GLU A 207 0.13 2.84 -1.78
N GLY A 208 1.05 2.11 -2.39
CA GLY A 208 2.46 2.44 -2.36
C GLY A 208 3.25 1.70 -3.41
N GLY A 209 4.51 2.09 -3.54
CA GLY A 209 5.38 1.62 -4.59
C GLY A 209 6.81 2.07 -4.43
N PHE A 210 7.57 1.91 -5.50
CA PHE A 210 8.99 2.23 -5.56
C PHE A 210 9.23 3.47 -6.43
N LEU A 211 10.21 4.26 -6.00
CA LEU A 211 10.72 5.41 -6.75
C LEU A 211 12.00 4.97 -7.46
N LEU A 212 12.08 5.23 -8.76
CA LEU A 212 13.25 4.89 -9.57
C LEU A 212 13.83 6.15 -10.22
N GLY A 213 15.13 6.11 -10.45
CA GLY A 213 15.81 7.17 -11.17
C GLY A 213 17.31 7.22 -10.93
N LYS A 214 17.85 8.42 -10.79
CA LYS A 214 19.30 8.66 -10.79
C LYS A 214 19.70 9.45 -9.55
N VAL A 215 20.79 9.05 -8.92
CA VAL A 215 21.44 9.85 -7.87
C VAL A 215 22.72 10.48 -8.40
N ARG A 216 22.95 11.73 -8.01
CA ARG A 216 24.22 12.42 -8.22
C ARG A 216 24.70 12.99 -6.90
N ARG A 217 26.01 13.00 -6.69
CA ARG A 217 26.64 13.68 -5.56
C ARG A 217 26.98 15.11 -5.97
N VAL A 218 26.66 16.07 -5.12
CA VAL A 218 27.01 17.47 -5.35
C VAL A 218 28.53 17.61 -5.33
N LEU A 219 29.08 18.17 -6.41
CA LEU A 219 30.46 18.60 -6.46
C LEU A 219 30.55 19.92 -5.68
N GLU A 220 31.12 19.87 -4.49
CA GLU A 220 31.39 21.10 -3.76
C GLU A 220 32.63 21.79 -4.33
N PRO A 221 32.67 23.14 -4.36
CA PRO A 221 33.91 23.84 -4.62
C PRO A 221 34.97 23.40 -3.60
N GLU A 222 36.25 23.34 -4.00
CA GLU A 222 37.33 22.88 -3.14
C GLU A 222 37.22 23.50 -1.74
N PRO A 223 37.35 22.69 -0.67
CA PRO A 223 37.19 23.19 0.69
C PRO A 223 38.20 24.31 0.93
N GLN A 224 37.70 25.55 1.06
CA GLN A 224 38.45 26.55 1.81
C GLN A 224 38.56 25.97 3.22
N GLU A 225 39.78 25.75 3.70
CA GLU A 225 40.11 25.27 5.05
C GLU A 225 39.30 26.05 6.10
N ARG A 226 38.08 25.58 6.38
CA ARG A 226 37.24 26.02 7.47
C ARG A 226 37.27 24.89 8.47
N ASP A 227 38.10 25.09 9.48
CA ASP A 227 38.12 24.40 10.77
C ASP A 227 37.39 23.04 10.83
N GLY A 228 38.05 21.99 10.35
CA GLY A 228 37.90 20.61 10.85
C GLY A 228 36.56 19.89 10.66
N GLU A 229 35.52 20.50 10.10
CA GLU A 229 34.29 19.82 9.71
C GLU A 229 34.43 19.27 8.29
N GLU A 230 34.49 17.93 8.15
CA GLU A 230 34.28 17.28 6.86
C GLU A 230 32.93 17.76 6.31
N SER A 231 32.96 18.37 5.12
CA SER A 231 31.72 18.82 4.50
C SER A 231 30.80 17.62 4.25
N ALA A 232 29.61 17.67 4.85
CA ALA A 232 28.65 16.59 4.76
C ALA A 232 28.28 16.34 3.29
N GLU A 233 28.26 15.08 2.89
CA GLU A 233 27.95 14.72 1.50
C GLU A 233 26.53 15.16 1.15
N ARG A 234 26.37 15.88 0.04
CA ARG A 234 25.06 16.30 -0.49
C ARG A 234 24.68 15.51 -1.73
N TYR A 235 23.41 15.14 -1.82
CA TYR A 235 22.87 14.28 -2.86
C TYR A 235 21.72 14.93 -3.62
N LEU A 236 21.73 14.79 -4.93
CA LEU A 236 20.62 15.12 -5.82
C LEU A 236 19.96 13.82 -6.28
N VAL A 237 18.69 13.65 -5.96
CA VAL A 237 17.90 12.44 -6.21
C VAL A 237 16.88 12.76 -7.30
N GLU A 238 17.17 12.35 -8.53
CA GLU A 238 16.29 12.55 -9.67
C GLU A 238 15.31 11.38 -9.80
N ILE A 239 14.03 11.65 -9.57
CA ILE A 239 12.94 10.68 -9.74
C ILE A 239 12.47 10.74 -11.19
N THR A 240 12.73 9.67 -11.93
CA THR A 240 12.38 9.57 -13.36
C THR A 240 11.32 8.53 -13.64
N ASP A 241 10.95 7.71 -12.66
CA ASP A 241 9.93 6.68 -12.81
C ASP A 241 9.34 6.27 -11.46
N VAL A 242 8.12 5.74 -11.48
CA VAL A 242 7.46 5.15 -10.32
C VAL A 242 6.79 3.85 -10.71
N THR A 243 6.89 2.85 -9.84
CA THR A 243 6.22 1.57 -10.03
C THR A 243 5.42 1.20 -8.80
N PRO A 244 4.14 0.81 -8.93
CA PRO A 244 3.38 0.26 -7.82
C PRO A 244 4.09 -0.95 -7.23
N ALA A 245 4.01 -1.11 -5.91
CA ALA A 245 4.51 -2.32 -5.27
C ALA A 245 3.45 -3.40 -5.35
N GLU A 246 3.54 -4.18 -6.41
CA GLU A 246 2.79 -5.42 -6.56
C GLU A 246 3.07 -6.36 -5.39
N HIS A 247 2.06 -7.12 -4.97
CA HIS A 247 2.15 -8.06 -3.85
C HIS A 247 2.49 -7.45 -2.47
N ALA A 248 2.33 -6.14 -2.28
CA ALA A 248 2.45 -5.51 -0.95
C ALA A 248 1.22 -5.76 -0.06
N GLY A 249 1.40 -5.82 1.26
CA GLY A 249 0.30 -5.71 2.22
C GLY A 249 -0.12 -4.24 2.36
N ALA A 250 -1.42 -3.95 2.47
CA ALA A 250 -1.91 -2.57 2.55
C ALA A 250 -3.17 -2.46 3.42
N GLY A 251 -3.11 -1.73 4.51
CA GLY A 251 -4.24 -1.34 5.36
C GLY A 251 -4.68 0.10 5.11
N ALA A 252 -5.69 0.56 5.85
CA ALA A 252 -6.01 1.99 5.91
C ALA A 252 -5.03 2.83 6.76
N LEU A 253 -4.03 2.20 7.38
CA LEU A 253 -3.09 2.80 8.34
C LEU A 253 -1.67 2.18 8.29
N HIS A 254 -1.40 1.31 7.31
CA HIS A 254 -0.08 0.69 7.17
C HIS A 254 0.11 0.14 5.77
N PHE A 255 1.30 0.35 5.21
CA PHE A 255 1.75 -0.26 3.98
C PHE A 255 2.96 -1.17 4.27
N THR A 256 3.07 -2.32 3.63
CA THR A 256 4.17 -3.26 3.88
C THR A 256 4.66 -3.89 2.58
N PHE A 257 5.92 -3.65 2.24
CA PHE A 257 6.58 -4.32 1.12
C PHE A 257 6.84 -5.80 1.42
N THR A 258 6.66 -6.66 0.43
CA THR A 258 7.03 -8.08 0.52
C THR A 258 8.33 -8.36 -0.23
N GLY A 259 8.92 -9.53 0.02
CA GLY A 259 10.08 -10.00 -0.76
C GLY A 259 9.78 -10.11 -2.26
N ASP A 260 8.53 -10.39 -2.63
CA ASP A 260 8.07 -10.42 -4.01
C ASP A 260 8.00 -9.03 -4.62
N SER A 261 7.52 -8.02 -3.88
CA SER A 261 7.58 -6.61 -4.32
C SER A 261 9.02 -6.20 -4.66
N PHE A 262 9.99 -6.59 -3.83
CA PHE A 262 11.40 -6.32 -4.08
C PHE A 262 11.98 -7.14 -5.25
N ARG A 263 11.54 -8.38 -5.44
CA ARG A 263 11.98 -9.20 -6.58
C ARG A 263 11.55 -8.56 -7.90
N GLU A 264 10.32 -8.05 -7.95
CA GLU A 264 9.77 -7.45 -9.17
C GLU A 264 10.46 -6.14 -9.52
N VAL A 265 10.66 -5.23 -8.54
CA VAL A 265 11.42 -3.99 -8.81
C VAL A 265 12.87 -4.28 -9.21
N ASN A 266 13.50 -5.30 -8.62
CA ASN A 266 14.86 -5.70 -9.02
C ASN A 266 14.90 -6.25 -10.45
N ARG A 267 13.84 -6.92 -10.91
CA ARG A 267 13.70 -7.37 -12.30
C ARG A 267 13.63 -6.17 -13.25
N LEU A 268 12.85 -5.16 -12.89
CA LEU A 268 12.76 -3.90 -13.65
C LEU A 268 14.10 -3.16 -13.71
N LEU A 269 14.79 -3.04 -12.56
CA LEU A 269 16.10 -2.40 -12.48
C LEU A 269 17.17 -3.17 -13.27
N SER A 270 17.14 -4.50 -13.27
CA SER A 270 18.09 -5.31 -14.05
C SER A 270 17.92 -5.15 -15.57
N ALA A 271 16.74 -4.70 -16.01
CA ALA A 271 16.46 -4.40 -17.41
C ALA A 271 16.81 -2.95 -17.81
N SER A 272 17.18 -2.10 -16.84
CA SER A 272 17.49 -0.68 -17.05
C SER A 272 18.95 -0.41 -16.64
N GLU A 273 19.79 0.00 -17.59
CA GLU A 273 21.21 0.26 -17.27
C GLU A 273 21.42 1.58 -16.49
N ASP A 274 20.42 2.47 -16.49
CA ASP A 274 20.55 3.85 -16.02
C ASP A 274 19.63 4.23 -14.84
N LYS A 275 18.87 3.27 -14.29
CA LYS A 275 17.95 3.50 -13.17
C LYS A 275 18.41 2.75 -11.93
N GLN A 276 18.16 3.37 -10.79
CA GLN A 276 18.42 2.83 -9.46
C GLN A 276 17.19 3.01 -8.59
N LEU A 277 17.10 2.21 -7.51
CA LEU A 277 16.08 2.35 -6.49
C LEU A 277 16.34 3.61 -5.65
N MET A 278 15.59 4.67 -5.91
CA MET A 278 15.69 5.95 -5.19
C MET A 278 14.92 5.95 -3.88
N GLY A 279 14.00 5.00 -3.70
CA GLY A 279 13.23 4.91 -2.47
C GLY A 279 11.87 4.31 -2.70
N TRP A 280 10.90 4.80 -1.93
CA TRP A 280 9.53 4.30 -1.96
C TRP A 280 8.52 5.43 -1.82
N TYR A 281 7.27 5.16 -2.12
CA TYR A 281 6.17 6.05 -1.80
C TYR A 281 4.97 5.30 -1.23
N HIS A 282 4.13 6.00 -0.48
CA HIS A 282 2.79 5.53 -0.14
C HIS A 282 1.79 6.69 0.01
N THR A 283 0.52 6.35 0.12
CA THR A 283 -0.57 7.30 0.27
C THR A 283 -1.12 7.33 1.68
N HIS A 284 -1.47 8.51 2.19
CA HIS A 284 -2.34 8.65 3.37
C HIS A 284 -3.72 9.16 2.94
N LEU A 285 -4.79 8.53 3.45
CA LEU A 285 -6.18 8.83 3.08
C LEU A 285 -6.92 9.73 4.09
N PHE A 286 -6.21 10.33 5.04
CA PHE A 286 -6.78 11.17 6.10
C PHE A 286 -6.47 12.66 5.89
N SER A 287 -7.44 13.51 6.27
CA SER A 287 -7.37 14.97 6.20
C SER A 287 -6.48 15.53 7.31
N GLY A 288 -5.18 15.33 7.18
CA GLY A 288 -4.16 15.97 8.01
C GLY A 288 -3.10 16.54 7.10
N GLN A 289 -3.23 17.80 6.69
CA GLN A 289 -2.13 18.52 6.02
C GLN A 289 -0.86 18.55 6.91
N GLU A 290 -1.01 18.32 8.22
CA GLU A 290 0.07 18.28 9.22
C GLU A 290 0.66 16.87 9.48
N SER A 291 0.10 15.80 8.92
CA SER A 291 0.58 14.44 9.21
C SER A 291 1.67 14.02 8.21
N GLY A 292 2.92 14.03 8.67
CA GLY A 292 4.07 13.43 7.98
C GLY A 292 4.08 11.91 8.08
N LEU A 293 5.28 11.32 8.00
CA LEU A 293 5.47 9.87 8.14
C LEU A 293 5.08 9.38 9.54
N SER A 294 4.37 8.25 9.62
CA SER A 294 4.11 7.58 10.90
C SER A 294 5.37 6.94 11.45
N GLY A 295 5.41 6.61 12.76
CA GLY A 295 6.57 5.90 13.33
C GLY A 295 6.88 4.58 12.63
N ILE A 296 5.86 3.88 12.12
CA ILE A 296 6.01 2.64 11.34
C ILE A 296 6.71 2.94 10.00
N ASP A 297 6.34 4.04 9.33
CA ASP A 297 6.96 4.44 8.07
C ASP A 297 8.43 4.84 8.25
N VAL A 298 8.73 5.52 9.37
CA VAL A 298 10.11 5.86 9.76
C VAL A 298 10.92 4.59 9.97
N ASP A 299 10.42 3.64 10.77
CA ASP A 299 11.10 2.36 11.02
C ASP A 299 11.31 1.57 9.73
N LEU A 300 10.29 1.54 8.86
CA LEU A 300 10.35 0.89 7.55
C LEU A 300 11.44 1.52 6.67
N HIS A 301 11.47 2.85 6.59
CA HIS A 301 12.45 3.58 5.79
C HIS A 301 13.86 3.35 6.30
N LEU A 302 14.10 3.53 7.61
CA LEU A 302 15.42 3.38 8.21
C LEU A 302 15.94 1.92 8.17
N GLY A 303 15.05 0.95 8.35
CA GLY A 303 15.38 -0.47 8.35
C GLY A 303 15.67 -1.05 6.97
N THR A 304 14.92 -0.61 5.95
CA THR A 304 14.91 -1.19 4.60
C THR A 304 15.70 -0.37 3.59
N PHE A 305 15.53 0.95 3.57
CA PHE A 305 16.15 1.86 2.60
C PHE A 305 17.40 2.47 3.24
N ARG A 306 18.53 1.80 3.05
CA ARG A 306 19.77 2.05 3.78
C ARG A 306 20.72 3.04 3.12
N GLN A 307 20.48 3.39 1.87
CA GLN A 307 21.34 4.34 1.18
C GLN A 307 21.07 5.76 1.68
N PRO A 308 22.11 6.59 1.88
CA PRO A 308 21.95 7.92 2.47
C PRO A 308 21.11 8.86 1.59
N TRP A 309 21.04 8.60 0.29
CA TRP A 309 20.23 9.35 -0.67
C TRP A 309 18.81 8.80 -0.88
N GLN A 310 18.46 7.66 -0.28
CA GLN A 310 17.12 7.10 -0.49
C GLN A 310 16.05 7.93 0.20
N VAL A 311 14.90 8.09 -0.46
CA VAL A 311 13.80 8.93 0.01
C VAL A 311 12.50 8.15 0.23
N ALA A 312 11.64 8.68 1.08
CA ALA A 312 10.26 8.24 1.26
C ALA A 312 9.31 9.32 0.74
N GLY A 313 8.53 9.00 -0.29
CA GLY A 313 7.50 9.86 -0.84
C GLY A 313 6.16 9.64 -0.14
N LEU A 314 5.53 10.70 0.34
CA LEU A 314 4.20 10.64 0.92
C LEU A 314 3.22 11.40 0.04
N VAL A 315 2.15 10.72 -0.38
CA VAL A 315 1.04 11.32 -1.12
C VAL A 315 -0.18 11.40 -0.21
N ASN A 316 -0.46 12.56 0.35
CA ASN A 316 -1.71 12.77 1.09
C ASN A 316 -2.85 13.00 0.08
N ILE A 317 -3.92 12.21 0.18
CA ILE A 317 -5.09 12.30 -0.68
C ILE A 317 -6.29 12.68 0.17
N THR A 318 -6.89 13.82 -0.13
CA THR A 318 -8.16 14.27 0.46
C THR A 318 -9.25 14.33 -0.62
N SER A 319 -10.47 14.75 -0.25
CA SER A 319 -11.56 14.96 -1.21
C SER A 319 -11.23 16.00 -2.27
N ASP A 320 -10.47 17.03 -1.88
CA ASP A 320 -10.32 18.27 -2.65
C ASP A 320 -8.86 18.55 -3.06
N GLU A 321 -7.90 17.85 -2.45
CA GLU A 321 -6.47 18.13 -2.64
C GLU A 321 -5.61 16.87 -2.58
N ARG A 322 -4.54 16.86 -3.37
CA ARG A 322 -3.43 15.92 -3.29
C ARG A 322 -2.16 16.69 -2.94
N LEU A 323 -1.41 16.22 -1.95
CA LEU A 323 -0.14 16.81 -1.54
C LEU A 323 0.97 15.75 -1.62
N LEU A 324 2.06 16.08 -2.29
CA LEU A 324 3.25 15.25 -2.39
C LEU A 324 4.37 15.82 -1.52
N ARG A 325 4.97 14.97 -0.68
CA ARG A 325 6.11 15.29 0.19
C ARG A 325 7.18 14.23 0.07
N PHE A 326 8.43 14.59 0.31
CA PHE A 326 9.54 13.64 0.36
C PHE A 326 10.30 13.78 1.66
N TYR A 327 10.77 12.66 2.18
CA TYR A 327 11.55 12.59 3.40
C TYR A 327 12.84 11.82 3.15
N ALA A 328 13.94 12.26 3.77
CA ALA A 328 15.21 11.56 3.72
C ALA A 328 15.75 11.34 5.14
N ARG A 329 16.68 10.41 5.27
CA ARG A 329 17.36 10.10 6.53
C ARG A 329 18.13 11.31 7.05
N PHE A 330 17.96 11.60 8.33
CA PHE A 330 18.73 12.61 9.07
C PHE A 330 19.05 12.08 10.47
N GLY A 331 20.30 11.66 10.69
CA GLY A 331 20.69 10.96 11.91
C GLY A 331 19.91 9.65 12.08
N ASP A 332 19.30 9.47 13.25
CA ASP A 332 18.44 8.32 13.59
C ASP A 332 16.97 8.52 13.20
N GLY A 333 16.65 9.58 12.46
CA GLY A 333 15.29 9.92 12.04
C GLY A 333 15.18 10.22 10.54
N VAL A 334 14.05 10.80 10.17
CA VAL A 334 13.77 11.30 8.81
C VAL A 334 13.27 12.73 8.87
N ARG A 335 13.56 13.52 7.84
CA ARG A 335 13.10 14.91 7.71
C ARG A 335 12.58 15.18 6.31
N GLU A 336 11.62 16.09 6.20
CA GLU A 336 11.13 16.55 4.89
C GLU A 336 12.28 17.22 4.13
N VAL A 337 12.40 16.95 2.84
CA VAL A 337 13.46 17.48 1.97
C VAL A 337 12.90 18.38 0.88
N GLU A 338 13.75 19.24 0.31
CA GLU A 338 13.34 20.12 -0.76
C GLU A 338 12.96 19.35 -2.01
N GLN A 339 11.91 19.83 -2.67
CA GLN A 339 11.43 19.32 -3.93
C GLN A 339 11.58 20.37 -5.02
N TRP A 340 12.27 19.98 -6.08
CA TRP A 340 12.48 20.81 -7.25
C TRP A 340 11.85 20.16 -8.48
N VAL A 341 11.14 20.96 -9.27
CA VAL A 341 10.46 20.51 -10.49
C VAL A 341 11.15 21.10 -11.71
N GLY A 342 11.45 20.23 -12.68
CA GLY A 342 12.10 20.58 -13.93
C GLY A 342 11.15 21.20 -14.96
N ASP A 343 11.60 22.22 -15.68
CA ASP A 343 10.95 22.74 -16.88
C ASP A 343 11.33 21.92 -18.14
N GLU A 344 10.66 22.16 -19.26
CA GLU A 344 10.96 21.51 -20.55
C GLU A 344 12.40 21.73 -21.06
N ARG A 345 13.13 22.67 -20.46
CA ARG A 345 14.53 23.01 -20.80
C ARG A 345 15.53 22.34 -19.84
N GLY A 346 15.06 21.48 -18.94
CA GLY A 346 15.88 20.77 -17.97
C GLY A 346 16.37 21.62 -16.80
N ARG A 347 15.78 22.80 -16.58
CA ARG A 347 16.10 23.65 -15.41
C ARG A 347 15.13 23.37 -14.29
N TYR A 348 15.63 23.36 -13.08
CA TYR A 348 14.84 23.06 -11.89
C TYR A 348 14.45 24.33 -11.14
N ARG A 349 13.20 24.39 -10.68
CA ARG A 349 12.71 25.42 -9.76
C ARG A 349 12.25 24.78 -8.44
N LEU A 350 12.46 25.48 -7.33
CA LEU A 350 11.95 25.05 -6.04
C LEU A 350 10.42 25.10 -6.07
N GLU A 351 9.80 23.92 -5.95
CA GLU A 351 8.35 23.78 -5.85
C GLU A 351 7.93 23.69 -4.38
N ARG A 352 8.75 23.06 -3.54
CA ARG A 352 8.50 22.92 -2.12
C ARG A 352 9.79 23.00 -1.31
N ALA A 353 9.83 23.93 -0.35
CA ALA A 353 10.89 24.00 0.64
C ALA A 353 10.66 22.96 1.75
N ALA A 354 11.75 22.45 2.32
CA ALA A 354 11.69 21.60 3.52
C ALA A 354 11.03 22.37 4.67
N VAL A 355 10.18 21.70 5.44
CA VAL A 355 9.64 22.27 6.69
C VAL A 355 10.75 22.21 7.73
N VAL A 356 11.32 23.37 8.06
CA VAL A 356 12.28 23.49 9.15
C VAL A 356 11.49 23.62 10.45
N GLU A 357 11.40 22.54 11.23
CA GLU A 357 11.00 22.68 12.63
C GLU A 357 12.13 23.39 13.38
N GLU A 358 11.88 24.63 13.81
CA GLU A 358 12.75 25.31 14.78
C GLU A 358 12.73 24.48 16.08
N LEU A 359 13.88 23.88 16.41
CA LEU A 359 14.10 23.13 17.65
C LEU A 359 14.13 24.03 18.88
#